data_AF-A0A1M5FAF4-F1
#
_entry.id   AF-A0A1M5FAF4-F1
#
_cell.length_a   1.000
_cell.length_b   1.000
_cell.length_c   1.000
_cell.angle_alpha   90.00
_cell.angle_beta   90.00
_cell.angle_gamma   90.00
#
_symmetry.space_group_name_H-M   'P 1'
#
loop_
_entity.id
_entity.type
_entity.pdbx_description
1 polymer ?
#
loop_
_entity_poly.entity_id
_entity_poly.type
_entity_poly.pdbx_seq_one_letter_code
_entity_poly.pdbx_strand_id
1 'polypeptide(L)'
;MRGDEEDHVGLVLCPADDDTDSPDISWSYNRFDVFRRRLAQAGGFTLSEMRGFGGERPWDSVSTTLEPLLDHPDDDGTLTPAQCAAILPRLEAIADQWRQCDNDPLLKPYVDDALQLVTVLRCGVDKNVDLLFAQIAGDWLGLTGRRWSGRPRRRRRGRRTPPVPWR
;
A
#
# COMPACT_ATOMS: atom_id res chain seq x y z
N MET A 1 16.74 19.49 -24.17
CA MET A 1 16.19 18.22 -23.69
C MET A 1 17.06 17.78 -22.53
N ARG A 2 16.65 18.10 -21.30
CA ARG A 2 17.32 17.62 -20.10
C ARG A 2 16.71 16.25 -19.86
N GLY A 3 17.54 15.21 -19.86
CA GLY A 3 17.10 13.89 -19.47
C GLY A 3 16.62 13.98 -18.04
N ASP A 4 15.36 13.62 -17.83
CA ASP A 4 14.80 13.32 -16.54
C ASP A 4 15.67 12.23 -15.91
N GLU A 5 16.65 12.64 -15.11
CA GLU A 5 17.08 11.88 -13.95
C GLU A 5 15.82 11.70 -13.09
N GLU A 6 14.97 10.75 -13.45
CA GLU A 6 14.01 10.16 -12.53
C GLU A 6 14.83 9.49 -11.44
N ASP A 7 15.24 10.29 -10.46
CA ASP A 7 15.67 9.83 -9.15
C ASP A 7 14.72 8.69 -8.77
N HIS A 8 15.26 7.47 -8.70
CA HIS A 8 14.50 6.23 -8.49
C HIS A 8 13.93 6.22 -7.07
N VAL A 9 12.89 7.01 -6.86
CA VAL A 9 12.11 7.03 -5.65
C VAL A 9 11.12 5.86 -5.74
N GLY A 10 11.27 4.90 -4.84
CA GLY A 10 10.41 3.73 -4.72
C GLY A 10 9.46 3.88 -3.55
N LEU A 11 8.37 3.12 -3.59
CA LEU A 11 7.48 2.89 -2.46
C LEU A 11 7.85 1.56 -1.81
N VAL A 12 7.91 1.52 -0.49
CA VAL A 12 7.95 0.26 0.27
C VAL A 12 6.84 0.23 1.31
N LEU A 13 6.23 -0.94 1.43
CA LEU A 13 5.29 -1.27 2.49
C LEU A 13 5.91 -2.35 3.38
N CYS A 14 6.06 -2.05 4.66
CA CYS A 14 6.64 -2.96 5.64
C CYS A 14 5.93 -2.91 7.01
N PRO A 15 5.98 -4.01 7.79
CA PRO A 15 5.47 -4.00 9.17
C PRO A 15 6.25 -3.04 10.08
N ALA A 16 5.53 -2.37 10.99
CA ALA A 16 6.10 -1.46 11.98
C ALA A 16 6.66 -2.18 13.22
N ASP A 17 7.30 -3.34 13.04
CA ASP A 17 7.76 -4.23 14.11
C ASP A 17 9.26 -4.15 14.43
N ASP A 18 10.01 -3.27 13.73
CA ASP A 18 11.48 -3.13 13.86
C ASP A 18 12.23 -4.43 13.52
N ASP A 19 11.55 -5.42 12.92
CA ASP A 19 12.08 -6.74 12.60
C ASP A 19 12.51 -6.78 11.13
N THR A 20 13.81 -7.03 10.94
CA THR A 20 14.42 -7.09 9.61
C THR A 20 14.15 -8.40 8.88
N ASP A 21 13.51 -9.39 9.50
CA ASP A 21 13.10 -10.62 8.83
C ASP A 21 11.62 -10.58 8.37
N SER A 22 10.89 -9.52 8.72
CA SER A 22 9.50 -9.32 8.30
C SER A 22 9.39 -9.16 6.79
N PRO A 23 8.41 -9.78 6.11
CA PRO A 23 8.21 -9.58 4.69
C PRO A 23 7.89 -8.11 4.39
N ASP A 24 8.52 -7.57 3.35
CA ASP A 24 8.23 -6.26 2.78
C ASP A 24 7.93 -6.38 1.28
N ILE A 25 7.38 -5.32 0.72
CA ILE A 25 7.13 -5.22 -0.72
C ILE A 25 7.48 -3.82 -1.21
N SER A 26 8.18 -3.77 -2.34
CA SER A 26 8.65 -2.54 -2.95
C SER A 26 8.14 -2.38 -4.38
N TRP A 27 7.71 -1.17 -4.73
CA TRP A 27 7.29 -0.81 -6.08
C TRP A 27 7.96 0.48 -6.54
N SER A 28 8.08 0.66 -7.85
CA SER A 28 8.18 2.02 -8.40
C SER A 28 6.80 2.70 -8.33
N TYR A 29 6.76 4.03 -8.20
CA TYR A 29 5.47 4.76 -8.16
C TYR A 29 4.58 4.46 -9.36
N ASN A 30 5.16 4.37 -10.56
CA ASN A 30 4.41 4.02 -11.77
C ASN A 30 3.80 2.60 -11.68
N ARG A 31 4.58 1.61 -11.20
CA ARG A 31 4.06 0.24 -11.02
C ARG A 31 2.97 0.19 -9.96
N PHE A 32 3.12 0.93 -8.87
CA PHE A 32 2.12 1.01 -7.81
C PHE A 32 0.83 1.70 -8.28
N ASP A 33 0.91 2.78 -9.05
CA ASP A 33 -0.26 3.44 -9.66
C ASP A 33 -1.02 2.48 -10.59
N VAL A 34 -0.31 1.80 -11.50
CA VAL A 34 -0.94 0.83 -12.41
C VAL A 34 -1.55 -0.34 -11.63
N PHE A 35 -0.88 -0.82 -10.58
CA PHE A 35 -1.41 -1.87 -9.71
C PHE A 35 -2.70 -1.44 -9.01
N ARG A 36 -2.76 -0.23 -8.44
CA ARG A 36 -3.99 0.30 -7.81
C ARG A 36 -5.14 0.45 -8.79
N ARG A 37 -4.87 0.92 -10.01
CA ARG A 37 -5.90 1.01 -11.06
C ARG A 37 -6.46 -0.36 -11.41
N ARG A 38 -5.61 -1.39 -11.51
CA ARG A 38 -6.05 -2.77 -11.76
C ARG A 38 -6.86 -3.34 -10.61
N LEU A 39 -6.45 -3.08 -9.35
CA LEU A 39 -7.22 -3.47 -8.18
C LEU A 39 -8.62 -2.84 -8.17
N ALA A 40 -8.74 -1.55 -8.48
CA ALA A 40 -10.02 -0.87 -8.59
C ALA A 40 -10.91 -1.50 -9.67
N GLN A 41 -10.34 -1.77 -10.86
CA GLN A 41 -11.06 -2.42 -11.96
C GLN A 41 -11.58 -3.81 -11.59
N ALA A 42 -10.75 -4.63 -10.93
CA ALA A 42 -11.19 -5.92 -10.39
C ALA A 42 -12.20 -5.77 -9.23
N GLY A 43 -12.14 -4.64 -8.54
CA GLY A 43 -13.13 -4.15 -7.59
C GLY A 43 -14.49 -3.81 -8.21
N GLY A 44 -14.56 -3.60 -9.53
CA GLY A 44 -15.76 -3.21 -10.27
C GLY A 44 -15.94 -1.70 -10.42
N PHE A 45 -14.88 -0.89 -10.23
CA PHE A 45 -14.93 0.56 -10.40
C PHE A 45 -13.65 1.11 -11.03
N THR A 46 -13.70 2.32 -11.54
CA THR A 46 -12.55 2.93 -12.22
C THR A 46 -11.87 3.93 -11.29
N LEU A 47 -10.59 3.72 -10.98
CA LEU A 47 -9.85 4.59 -10.07
C LEU A 47 -9.78 6.04 -10.56
N SER A 48 -9.61 6.26 -11.87
CA SER A 48 -9.53 7.61 -12.45
C SER A 48 -10.84 8.42 -12.36
N GLU A 49 -11.96 7.78 -12.05
CA GLU A 49 -13.22 8.48 -11.80
C GLU A 49 -13.32 8.99 -10.35
N MET A 50 -12.50 8.45 -9.45
CA MET A 50 -12.51 8.77 -8.03
C MET A 50 -11.78 10.08 -7.74
N ARG A 51 -12.27 10.80 -6.73
CA ARG A 51 -11.63 12.00 -6.20
C ARG A 51 -10.21 11.67 -5.73
N GLY A 52 -9.24 12.48 -6.16
CA GLY A 52 -7.81 12.26 -5.92
C GLY A 52 -7.05 11.62 -7.10
N PHE A 53 -7.76 11.03 -8.07
CA PHE A 53 -7.18 10.32 -9.21
C PHE A 53 -7.59 10.90 -10.57
N GLY A 54 -8.16 12.12 -10.58
CA GLY A 54 -8.57 12.85 -11.78
C GLY A 54 -10.08 12.97 -12.00
N GLY A 55 -10.90 12.33 -11.16
CA GLY A 55 -12.35 12.42 -11.21
C GLY A 55 -12.99 13.10 -10.00
N GLU A 56 -14.31 13.19 -10.01
CA GLU A 56 -15.12 13.86 -8.97
C GLU A 56 -15.93 12.88 -8.10
N ARG A 57 -15.92 11.59 -8.42
CA ARG A 57 -16.70 10.58 -7.71
C ARG A 57 -16.17 10.40 -6.29
N PRO A 58 -16.99 10.57 -5.24
CA PRO A 58 -16.51 10.45 -3.87
C PRO A 58 -16.36 8.98 -3.46
N TRP A 59 -15.43 8.69 -2.55
CA TRP A 59 -15.16 7.33 -2.06
C TRP A 59 -16.36 6.71 -1.30
N ASP A 60 -17.20 7.52 -0.65
CA ASP A 60 -18.44 7.06 -0.02
C ASP A 60 -19.45 6.44 -0.99
N SER A 61 -19.31 6.70 -2.30
CA SER A 61 -20.17 6.13 -3.34
C SER A 61 -19.76 4.73 -3.79
N VAL A 62 -18.66 4.18 -3.27
CA VAL A 62 -18.15 2.84 -3.59
C VAL A 62 -17.98 2.07 -2.29
N SER A 63 -18.81 1.06 -2.07
CA SER A 63 -18.63 0.16 -0.93
C SER A 63 -17.53 -0.85 -1.23
N THR A 64 -16.27 -0.49 -0.94
CA THR A 64 -15.11 -1.37 -1.14
C THR A 64 -14.25 -1.46 0.11
N THR A 65 -13.90 -2.67 0.53
CA THR A 65 -12.97 -2.89 1.65
C THR A 65 -11.53 -2.54 1.28
N LEU A 66 -11.25 -2.29 0.00
CA LEU A 66 -9.94 -1.86 -0.51
C LEU A 66 -9.71 -0.35 -0.38
N GLU A 67 -10.72 0.44 0.00
CA GLU A 67 -10.61 1.90 0.12
C GLU A 67 -9.38 2.33 0.93
N PRO A 68 -9.06 1.76 2.11
CA PRO A 68 -7.90 2.19 2.89
C PRO A 68 -6.54 1.93 2.22
N LEU A 69 -6.50 1.05 1.21
CA LEU A 69 -5.29 0.77 0.41
C LEU A 69 -5.25 1.63 -0.86
N LEU A 70 -6.41 1.95 -1.45
CA LEU A 70 -6.52 2.66 -2.72
C LEU A 70 -6.55 4.18 -2.56
N ASP A 71 -7.26 4.69 -1.54
CA ASP A 71 -7.32 6.12 -1.17
C ASP A 71 -6.26 6.46 -0.11
N HIS A 72 -5.06 5.91 -0.27
CA HIS A 72 -3.95 6.10 0.65
C HIS A 72 -2.82 6.90 -0.01
N PRO A 73 -2.22 7.89 0.69
CA PRO A 73 -1.09 8.64 0.16
C PRO A 73 0.14 7.75 0.03
N ASP A 74 0.78 7.78 -1.14
CA ASP A 74 1.90 6.89 -1.46
C ASP A 74 3.11 7.07 -0.55
N ASP A 75 3.31 8.23 0.05
CA ASP A 75 4.53 8.62 0.77
C ASP A 75 4.34 8.87 2.27
N ASP A 76 3.09 8.79 2.77
CA ASP A 76 2.80 8.95 4.19
C ASP A 76 1.58 8.14 4.64
N GLY A 77 1.71 7.54 5.82
CA GLY A 77 0.61 6.92 6.53
C GLY A 77 0.77 5.43 6.80
N THR A 78 -0.29 4.87 7.37
CA THR A 78 -0.24 3.54 7.98
C THR A 78 -1.52 2.76 7.74
N LEU A 79 -1.41 1.45 7.50
CA LEU A 79 -2.54 0.53 7.56
C LEU A 79 -2.56 -0.13 8.92
N THR A 80 -3.67 0.01 9.63
CA THR A 80 -3.88 -0.70 10.90
C THR A 80 -4.09 -2.20 10.65
N PRO A 81 -3.82 -3.07 11.63
CA PRO A 81 -4.09 -4.50 11.52
C PRO A 81 -5.55 -4.80 11.15
N ALA A 82 -6.51 -4.03 11.68
CA ALA A 82 -7.92 -4.18 11.37
C ALA A 82 -8.24 -3.87 9.90
N GLN A 83 -7.62 -2.83 9.33
CA GLN A 83 -7.74 -2.51 7.90
C GLN A 83 -7.09 -3.59 7.05
N CYS A 84 -5.91 -4.07 7.44
CA CYS A 84 -5.24 -5.18 6.75
C CYS A 84 -6.14 -6.42 6.70
N ALA A 85 -6.74 -6.80 7.84
CA ALA A 85 -7.67 -7.93 7.93
C ALA A 85 -8.92 -7.75 7.05
N ALA A 86 -9.43 -6.52 6.90
CA ALA A 86 -10.58 -6.24 6.03
C ALA A 86 -10.22 -6.27 4.53
N ILE A 87 -9.00 -5.86 4.18
CA ILE A 87 -8.49 -5.84 2.78
C ILE A 87 -8.18 -7.27 2.30
N LEU A 88 -7.55 -8.08 3.15
CA LEU A 88 -7.08 -9.44 2.83
C LEU A 88 -8.05 -10.30 2.02
N PRO A 89 -9.30 -10.56 2.47
CA PRO A 89 -10.19 -11.47 1.75
C PRO A 89 -10.54 -10.95 0.35
N ARG A 90 -10.62 -9.63 0.16
CA ARG A 90 -10.92 -9.04 -1.14
C ARG A 90 -9.71 -9.10 -2.07
N LEU A 91 -8.51 -8.86 -1.54
CA LEU A 91 -7.27 -8.93 -2.30
C LEU A 91 -6.96 -10.36 -2.76
N GLU A 92 -7.15 -11.35 -1.89
CA GLU A 92 -7.00 -12.78 -2.23
C GLU A 92 -7.96 -13.20 -3.34
N ALA A 93 -9.25 -12.81 -3.23
CA ALA A 93 -10.24 -13.10 -4.27
C ALA A 93 -9.86 -12.50 -5.64
N ILE A 94 -9.31 -11.28 -5.66
CA ILE A 94 -8.84 -10.63 -6.89
C ILE A 94 -7.60 -11.34 -7.45
N ALA A 95 -6.64 -11.71 -6.59
CA ALA A 95 -5.46 -12.46 -7.00
C ALA A 95 -5.81 -13.81 -7.62
N ASP A 96 -6.75 -14.56 -7.01
CA ASP A 96 -7.26 -15.81 -7.57
C ASP A 96 -8.00 -15.60 -8.90
N GLN A 97 -8.79 -14.54 -9.03
CA GLN A 97 -9.42 -14.18 -10.30
C GLN A 97 -8.38 -13.92 -11.39
N TRP A 98 -7.33 -13.16 -11.09
CA TRP A 98 -6.25 -12.89 -12.03
C TRP A 98 -5.47 -14.15 -12.40
N ARG A 99 -5.22 -15.06 -11.44
CA ARG A 99 -4.58 -16.37 -11.70
C ARG A 99 -5.40 -17.26 -12.62
N GLN A 100 -6.73 -17.25 -12.46
CA GLN A 100 -7.63 -18.03 -13.32
C GLN A 100 -7.72 -17.44 -14.74
N CYS A 101 -7.41 -16.15 -14.89
CA CYS A 101 -7.27 -15.50 -16.19
C CYS A 101 -5.88 -15.80 -16.80
N ASP A 102 -5.53 -17.08 -16.89
CA ASP A 102 -4.20 -17.63 -17.28
C ASP A 102 -3.76 -17.24 -18.72
N ASN A 103 -4.61 -16.54 -19.46
CA ASN A 103 -4.40 -16.15 -20.86
C ASN A 103 -3.73 -14.77 -21.02
N ASP A 104 -3.49 -14.01 -19.95
CA ASP A 104 -2.81 -12.71 -20.03
C ASP A 104 -1.44 -12.73 -19.33
N PRO A 105 -0.34 -12.92 -20.09
CA PRO A 105 1.02 -12.83 -19.55
C PRO A 105 1.33 -11.49 -18.87
N LEU A 106 0.59 -10.43 -19.22
CA LEU A 106 0.73 -9.10 -18.62
C LEU A 106 0.12 -9.03 -17.21
N LEU A 107 -0.72 -9.99 -16.80
CA LEU A 107 -1.27 -10.07 -15.44
C LEU A 107 -0.31 -10.70 -14.44
N LYS A 108 0.61 -11.56 -14.90
CA LYS A 108 1.55 -12.29 -14.05
C LYS A 108 2.31 -11.41 -13.03
N PRO A 109 2.92 -10.27 -13.42
CA PRO A 109 3.60 -9.41 -12.45
C PRO A 109 2.67 -8.81 -11.40
N TYR A 110 1.40 -8.55 -11.73
CA TYR A 110 0.43 -8.00 -10.79
C TYR A 110 -0.16 -9.08 -9.86
N VAL A 111 -0.22 -10.33 -10.32
CA VAL A 111 -0.53 -11.49 -9.46
C VAL A 111 0.56 -11.66 -8.41
N ASP A 112 1.84 -11.65 -8.84
CA ASP A 112 2.97 -11.76 -7.91
C ASP A 112 2.95 -10.60 -6.89
N ASP A 113 2.72 -9.36 -7.35
CA ASP A 113 2.58 -8.18 -6.47
C ASP A 113 1.42 -8.35 -5.47
N ALA A 114 0.26 -8.85 -5.92
CA ALA A 114 -0.90 -9.06 -5.04
C ALA A 114 -0.64 -10.14 -3.99
N LEU A 115 -0.01 -11.25 -4.36
CA LEU A 115 0.30 -12.35 -3.42
C LEU A 115 1.37 -11.93 -2.40
N GLN A 116 2.37 -11.16 -2.83
CA GLN A 116 3.37 -10.64 -1.91
C GLN A 116 2.76 -9.57 -1.00
N LEU A 117 1.86 -8.70 -1.50
CA LEU A 117 1.09 -7.78 -0.65
C LEU A 117 0.23 -8.54 0.38
N VAL A 118 -0.48 -9.62 -0.01
CA VAL A 118 -1.21 -10.48 0.93
C VAL A 118 -0.28 -11.00 2.03
N THR A 119 0.94 -11.41 1.68
CA THR A 119 1.93 -11.88 2.67
C THR A 119 2.31 -10.79 3.68
N VAL A 120 2.54 -9.55 3.23
CA VAL A 120 2.83 -8.41 4.11
C VAL A 120 1.62 -8.05 4.97
N LEU A 121 0.42 -7.99 4.39
CA LEU A 121 -0.83 -7.74 5.11
C LEU A 121 -1.08 -8.79 6.19
N ARG A 122 -0.90 -10.09 5.88
CA ARG A 122 -1.02 -11.18 6.86
C ARG A 122 -0.01 -11.03 7.98
N CYS A 123 1.25 -10.70 7.67
CA CYS A 123 2.26 -10.45 8.71
C CYS A 123 1.85 -9.31 9.65
N GLY A 124 1.30 -8.21 9.12
CA GLY A 124 0.80 -7.10 9.94
C GLY A 124 -0.35 -7.51 10.86
N VAL A 125 -1.27 -8.36 10.36
CA VAL A 125 -2.37 -8.93 11.16
C VAL A 125 -1.86 -9.89 12.23
N ASP A 126 -1.01 -10.85 11.85
CA ASP A 126 -0.50 -11.90 12.73
C ASP A 126 0.34 -11.34 13.87
N LYS A 127 1.19 -10.35 13.57
CA LYS A 127 1.99 -9.64 14.56
C LYS A 127 1.21 -8.51 15.26
N ASN A 128 0.00 -8.21 14.81
CA ASN A 128 -0.84 -7.10 15.27
C ASN A 128 -0.08 -5.75 15.30
N VAL A 129 0.62 -5.45 14.20
CA VAL A 129 1.37 -4.22 13.99
C VAL A 129 0.85 -3.46 12.77
N ASP A 130 0.93 -2.13 12.83
CA ASP A 130 0.62 -1.30 11.68
C ASP A 130 1.61 -1.57 10.54
N LEU A 131 1.17 -1.43 9.29
CA LEU A 131 2.06 -1.37 8.14
C LEU A 131 2.35 0.08 7.80
N LEU A 132 3.60 0.36 7.43
CA LEU A 132 4.09 1.69 7.10
C LEU A 132 4.35 1.79 5.62
N PHE A 133 3.79 2.82 4.98
CA PHE A 133 4.24 3.25 3.67
C PHE A 133 5.42 4.18 3.85
N ALA A 134 6.52 3.87 3.17
CA ALA A 134 7.70 4.69 3.23
C ALA A 134 8.30 4.86 1.84
N GLN A 135 8.80 6.07 1.59
CA GLN A 135 9.54 6.37 0.37
C GLN A 135 10.98 5.89 0.51
N ILE A 136 11.46 5.19 -0.51
CA ILE A 136 12.88 4.87 -0.68
C ILE A 136 13.44 5.88 -1.67
N ALA A 137 14.32 6.79 -1.24
CA ALA A 137 15.07 7.63 -2.16
C ALA A 137 16.28 6.87 -2.70
N GLY A 138 16.58 7.06 -4.00
CA GLY A 138 17.60 6.35 -4.75
C GLY A 138 19.00 6.51 -4.16
N ASP A 139 19.48 5.45 -3.51
CA ASP A 139 20.90 5.10 -3.44
C ASP A 139 21.04 3.58 -3.17
N TRP A 140 20.47 2.78 -4.09
CA TRP A 140 20.42 1.31 -3.98
C TRP A 140 21.52 0.59 -4.78
N LEU A 141 22.57 1.28 -5.23
CA LEU A 141 23.77 0.65 -5.79
C LEU A 141 24.78 0.35 -4.68
N GLY A 142 24.44 -0.57 -3.77
CA GLY A 142 25.43 -1.03 -2.80
C GLY A 142 25.05 -2.10 -1.77
N LEU A 143 23.78 -2.52 -1.65
CA LEU A 143 23.38 -3.33 -0.49
C LEU A 143 22.35 -4.43 -0.80
N THR A 144 22.69 -5.35 -1.69
CA THR A 144 22.23 -6.74 -1.53
C THR A 144 22.92 -7.35 -0.29
N GLY A 145 22.60 -6.90 0.92
CA GLY A 145 23.18 -7.50 2.12
C GLY A 145 23.05 -6.80 3.47
N ARG A 146 22.57 -5.55 3.56
CA ARG A 146 22.19 -4.97 4.88
C ARG A 146 20.91 -4.16 4.74
N ARG A 147 19.86 -4.68 5.37
CA ARG A 147 18.49 -4.16 5.38
C ARG A 147 18.42 -2.85 6.17
N TRP A 148 17.64 -1.92 5.64
CA TRP A 148 17.38 -0.58 6.12
C TRP A 148 17.19 -0.47 7.65
N SER A 149 17.93 0.46 8.28
CA SER A 149 17.82 0.80 9.72
C SER A 149 17.32 2.25 9.93
N GLY A 150 16.70 2.83 8.90
CA GLY A 150 16.17 4.19 8.91
C GLY A 150 14.79 4.25 9.56
N ARG A 151 14.75 4.60 10.85
CA ARG A 151 13.50 4.80 11.60
C ARG A 151 12.60 5.85 10.92
N PRO A 152 11.34 5.55 10.59
CA PRO A 152 10.36 6.59 10.36
C PRO A 152 10.14 7.34 11.68
N ARG A 153 10.36 8.65 11.68
CA ARG A 153 10.12 9.52 12.85
C ARG A 153 8.63 9.48 13.20
N ARG A 154 8.24 8.60 14.12
CA ARG A 154 6.92 8.64 14.78
C ARG A 154 6.72 10.02 15.42
N ARG A 155 5.92 10.90 14.81
CA ARG A 155 5.36 12.07 15.50
C ARG A 155 4.42 11.54 16.58
N ARG A 156 4.81 11.69 17.85
CA ARG A 156 3.95 11.45 19.00
C ARG A 156 2.63 12.22 18.82
N ARG A 157 1.52 11.52 18.59
CA ARG A 157 0.19 12.13 18.68
C ARG A 157 0.02 12.65 20.11
N GLY A 158 -0.13 13.96 20.23
CA GLY A 158 -0.40 14.66 21.47
C GLY A 158 -1.68 14.15 22.12
N ARG A 159 -1.66 14.10 23.45
CA ARG A 159 -2.77 13.73 24.32
C ARG A 159 -4.02 14.54 23.94
N ARG A 160 -5.12 13.84 23.62
CA ARG A 160 -6.45 14.45 23.57
C ARG A 160 -6.86 14.83 25.00
N THR A 161 -7.02 16.12 25.23
CA THR A 161 -7.66 16.70 26.42
C THR A 161 -9.14 16.28 26.45
N PRO A 162 -9.72 15.89 27.60
CA PRO A 162 -11.16 15.68 27.70
C PRO A 162 -11.93 17.02 27.73
N PRO A 163 -13.19 17.06 27.28
CA PRO A 163 -13.99 18.27 27.27
C PRO A 163 -14.47 18.65 28.68
N VAL A 164 -14.42 19.95 28.96
CA VAL A 164 -15.00 20.60 30.15
C VAL A 164 -16.54 20.54 30.11
N PRO A 165 -17.22 20.24 31.23
CA PRO A 165 -18.66 20.40 31.33
C PRO A 165 -19.02 21.87 31.57
N TRP A 166 -19.98 22.37 30.80
CA TRP A 166 -20.59 23.69 30.96
C TRP A 166 -21.47 23.71 32.22
N ARG A 167 -21.39 24.79 32.98
CA ARG A 167 -22.38 25.20 33.97
C ARG A 167 -22.45 26.71 34.03
#